data_AF-A0A2N6B2H8-F1
#
_entry.id   AF-A0A2N6B2H8-F1
#
_cell.length_a   1.000
_cell.length_b   1.000
_cell.length_c   1.000
_cell.angle_alpha   90.00
_cell.angle_beta   90.00
_cell.angle_gamma   90.00
#
_symmetry.space_group_name_H-M   'P 1'
#
loop_
_entity.id
_entity.type
_entity.pdbx_description
1 polymer ?
#
loop_
_entity_poly.entity_id
_entity_poly.type
_entity_poly.pdbx_seq_one_letter_code
_entity_poly.pdbx_strand_id
1 'polypeptide(L)'
;MAAAMTERRTMSDRLDYYLIILLAGVLPNYIWRFFGVIFAARLDETSNILRWVNAVATSLIAALVVRMVMLPPGALADTLLPVRVLALITGIAVYWAGKRNLGLSVAAAVTALISLNWLFA
;
A
#
# COMPACT_ATOMS: atom_id res chain seq x y z
N MET A 1 -47.72 -5.75 -7.57
CA MET A 1 -47.31 -4.81 -6.50
C MET A 1 -46.35 -5.42 -5.48
N ALA A 2 -46.55 -6.66 -5.00
CA ALA A 2 -45.65 -7.34 -4.05
C ALA A 2 -44.24 -7.68 -4.61
N ALA A 3 -44.14 -8.04 -5.89
CA ALA A 3 -42.85 -8.35 -6.54
C ALA A 3 -41.89 -7.14 -6.59
N ALA A 4 -42.40 -5.96 -6.95
CA ALA A 4 -41.61 -4.72 -6.99
C ALA A 4 -41.14 -4.24 -5.61
N MET A 5 -41.87 -4.55 -4.53
CA MET A 5 -41.41 -4.28 -3.16
C MET A 5 -40.30 -5.23 -2.72
N THR A 6 -40.34 -6.49 -3.16
CA THR A 6 -39.31 -7.49 -2.83
C THR A 6 -37.99 -7.17 -3.52
N GLU A 7 -38.05 -6.78 -4.80
CA GLU A 7 -36.88 -6.37 -5.58
C GLU A 7 -36.24 -5.07 -5.06
N ARG A 8 -37.04 -4.09 -4.63
CA ARG A 8 -36.53 -2.86 -4.01
C ARG A 8 -35.81 -3.12 -2.68
N ARG A 9 -36.28 -4.09 -1.89
CA ARG A 9 -35.70 -4.42 -0.58
C ARG A 9 -34.34 -5.14 -0.73
N THR A 10 -34.22 -6.08 -1.66
CA THR A 10 -32.94 -6.76 -1.91
C THR A 10 -31.88 -5.83 -2.50
N MET A 11 -32.28 -4.85 -3.32
CA MET A 11 -31.35 -3.82 -3.82
C MET A 11 -30.85 -2.90 -2.70
N SER A 12 -31.72 -2.50 -1.76
CA SER A 12 -31.33 -1.79 -0.53
C SER A 12 -30.31 -2.61 0.24
N ASP A 13 -30.64 -3.85 0.60
CA ASP A 13 -29.77 -4.70 1.42
C ASP A 13 -28.36 -4.83 0.81
N ARG A 14 -28.25 -4.92 -0.53
CA ARG A 14 -26.95 -4.96 -1.24
C ARG A 14 -26.21 -3.63 -1.21
N LEU A 15 -26.90 -2.51 -1.44
CA LEU A 15 -26.31 -1.18 -1.35
C LEU A 15 -25.82 -0.88 0.06
N ASP A 16 -26.55 -1.34 1.07
CA ASP A 16 -26.22 -1.19 2.49
C ASP A 16 -24.88 -1.86 2.81
N TYR A 17 -24.64 -3.06 2.28
CA TYR A 17 -23.33 -3.74 2.39
C TYR A 17 -22.19 -2.94 1.76
N TYR A 18 -22.37 -2.44 0.53
CA TYR A 18 -21.33 -1.62 -0.12
C TYR A 18 -21.08 -0.30 0.61
N LEU A 19 -22.14 0.34 1.11
CA LEU A 19 -22.06 1.53 1.96
C LEU A 19 -21.28 1.26 3.25
N ILE A 20 -21.54 0.12 3.91
CA ILE A 20 -20.80 -0.28 5.12
C ILE A 20 -19.33 -0.52 4.79
N ILE A 21 -18.99 -1.23 3.71
CA ILE A 21 -17.58 -1.47 3.32
C ILE A 21 -16.89 -0.15 2.98
N LEU A 22 -17.56 0.73 2.23
CA LEU A 22 -17.05 2.05 1.90
C LEU A 22 -16.78 2.86 3.16
N LEU A 23 -17.76 2.97 4.06
CA LEU A 23 -17.64 3.73 5.30
C LEU A 23 -16.59 3.12 6.24
N ALA A 24 -16.56 1.79 6.39
CA ALA A 24 -15.58 1.10 7.23
C ALA A 24 -14.14 1.23 6.69
N GLY A 25 -13.95 1.31 5.37
CA GLY A 25 -12.64 1.57 4.78
C GLY A 25 -12.22 3.04 4.83
N VAL A 26 -13.17 3.95 4.59
CA VAL A 26 -12.93 5.40 4.47
C VAL A 26 -12.85 6.06 5.84
N LEU A 27 -13.88 5.94 6.68
CA LEU A 27 -13.99 6.71 7.93
C LEU A 27 -12.75 6.57 8.81
N PRO A 28 -12.25 5.36 9.15
CA PRO A 28 -11.10 5.24 10.05
C PRO A 28 -9.81 5.83 9.44
N ASN A 29 -9.58 5.63 8.14
CA ASN A 29 -8.42 6.15 7.43
C ASN A 29 -8.40 7.68 7.44
N TYR A 30 -9.52 8.31 7.08
CA TYR A 30 -9.61 9.77 7.04
C TYR A 30 -9.58 10.38 8.43
N ILE A 31 -10.28 9.79 9.42
CA ILE A 31 -10.26 10.26 10.81
C ILE A 31 -8.81 10.31 11.32
N TRP A 32 -8.05 9.22 11.18
CA TRP A 32 -6.66 9.17 11.63
C TRP A 32 -5.77 10.16 10.88
N ARG A 33 -6.02 10.34 9.58
CA ARG A 33 -5.27 11.30 8.75
C ARG A 33 -5.55 12.75 9.15
N PHE A 34 -6.79 13.11 9.47
CA PHE A 34 -7.14 14.43 9.98
C PHE A 34 -6.49 14.71 11.33
N PHE A 35 -6.53 13.75 12.27
CA PHE A 35 -5.80 13.88 13.53
C PHE A 35 -4.31 14.11 13.28
N GLY A 36 -3.69 13.34 12.38
CA GLY A 36 -2.29 13.53 12.00
C GLY A 36 -1.97 14.95 11.54
N VAL A 37 -2.82 15.55 10.70
CA VAL A 37 -2.64 16.94 10.23
C VAL A 37 -2.80 17.95 11.36
N ILE A 38 -3.83 17.81 12.20
CA ILE A 38 -4.09 18.75 13.31
C ILE A 38 -2.95 18.71 14.33
N PHE A 39 -2.45 17.52 14.67
CA PHE A 39 -1.32 17.37 15.58
C PHE A 39 0.00 17.85 14.96
N ALA A 40 0.25 17.51 13.69
CA ALA A 40 1.46 17.92 12.99
C ALA A 40 1.53 19.44 12.76
N ALA A 41 0.40 20.11 12.51
CA ALA A 41 0.34 21.56 12.30
C ALA A 41 0.80 22.38 13.52
N ARG A 42 0.84 21.79 14.72
CA ARG A 42 1.31 22.44 15.95
C ARG A 42 2.76 22.09 16.30
N LEU A 43 3.40 21.20 15.55
CA LEU A 43 4.78 20.77 15.79
C LEU A 43 5.72 21.52 14.87
N ASP A 44 6.79 22.06 15.43
CA ASP A 44 7.87 22.66 14.64
C ASP A 44 8.60 21.56 13.84
N GLU A 45 8.86 21.81 12.56
CA GLU A 45 9.59 20.91 11.66
C GLU A 45 11.01 20.61 12.17
N THR A 46 11.58 21.54 12.93
CA THR A 46 12.90 21.40 13.56
C THR A 46 12.86 20.68 14.91
N SER A 47 11.68 20.24 15.37
CA SER A 47 11.52 19.55 16.64
C SER A 47 12.16 18.16 16.65
N ASN A 48 12.87 17.85 17.74
CA ASN A 48 13.45 16.52 17.98
C ASN A 48 12.38 15.41 17.98
N ILE A 49 11.19 15.70 18.51
CA ILE A 49 10.11 14.70 18.60
C ILE A 49 9.63 14.30 17.19
N LEU A 50 9.48 15.28 16.29
CA LEU A 50 8.98 15.04 14.94
C LEU A 50 10.00 14.28 14.10
N ARG A 51 11.31 14.61 14.24
CA ARG A 51 12.38 13.81 13.64
C ARG A 51 12.37 12.36 14.12
N TRP A 52 12.20 12.13 15.42
CA TRP A 52 12.12 10.79 15.98
C TRP A 52 10.92 10.01 15.43
N VAL A 53 9.73 10.62 15.40
CA VAL A 53 8.53 9.99 14.82
C VAL A 53 8.72 9.66 13.34
N ASN A 54 9.29 10.58 12.55
CA ASN A 54 9.56 10.34 11.13
C ASN A 54 10.56 9.19 10.91
N ALA A 55 11.61 9.11 11.73
CA ALA A 55 12.56 8.01 11.68
C ALA A 55 11.89 6.66 12.02
N VAL A 56 11.01 6.63 13.03
CA VAL A 56 10.22 5.44 13.38
C VAL A 56 9.26 5.07 12.23
N ALA A 57 8.52 6.03 11.68
CA ALA A 57 7.57 5.79 10.60
C ALA A 57 8.27 5.23 9.33
N THR A 58 9.38 5.82 8.91
CA THR A 58 10.13 5.38 7.73
C THR A 58 10.81 4.02 7.95
N SER A 59 11.35 3.77 9.15
CA SER A 59 11.92 2.45 9.49
C SER A 59 10.86 1.34 9.54
N LEU A 60 9.64 1.63 9.99
CA LEU A 60 8.52 0.69 9.94
C LEU A 60 8.15 0.32 8.51
N ILE A 61 8.07 1.30 7.60
CA ILE A 61 7.81 1.04 6.18
C ILE A 61 8.94 0.22 5.57
N ALA A 62 10.20 0.56 5.85
CA ALA A 62 11.35 -0.20 5.36
C ALA A 62 11.34 -1.64 5.89
N ALA A 63 11.08 -1.85 7.18
CA ALA A 63 10.96 -3.16 7.79
C ALA A 63 9.82 -3.98 7.18
N LEU A 64 8.68 -3.34 6.89
CA LEU A 64 7.55 -3.98 6.22
C LEU A 64 7.92 -4.44 4.80
N VAL A 65 8.62 -3.60 4.03
CA VAL A 65 9.10 -3.96 2.70
C VAL A 65 10.05 -5.17 2.78
N VAL A 66 11.01 -5.15 3.71
CA VAL A 66 11.92 -6.29 3.94
C VAL A 66 11.15 -7.55 4.31
N ARG A 67 10.15 -7.44 5.19
CA ARG A 67 9.27 -8.55 5.55
C ARG A 67 8.56 -9.12 4.31
N MET A 68 8.05 -8.28 3.42
CA MET A 68 7.38 -8.75 2.19
C MET A 68 8.35 -9.45 1.23
N VAL A 69 9.62 -9.04 1.18
CA VAL A 69 10.63 -9.68 0.33
C VAL A 69 11.07 -11.04 0.92
N MET A 70 11.35 -11.08 2.22
CA MET A 70 11.89 -12.25 2.91
C MET A 70 10.80 -13.27 3.27
N LEU A 71 9.67 -12.82 3.79
CA LEU A 71 8.52 -13.64 4.20
C LEU A 71 7.23 -13.15 3.50
N PRO A 72 7.11 -13.37 2.18
CA PRO A 72 5.95 -12.90 1.44
C PRO A 72 4.68 -13.63 1.87
N PRO A 73 3.55 -12.92 1.95
CA PRO A 73 2.25 -13.54 2.05
C PRO A 73 1.70 -13.94 0.67
N GLY A 74 0.89 -15.00 0.62
CA GLY A 74 0.09 -15.36 -0.55
C GLY A 74 0.91 -15.85 -1.76
N ALA A 75 0.44 -15.55 -2.97
CA ALA A 75 0.98 -16.07 -4.24
C ALA A 75 2.44 -15.71 -4.54
N LEU A 76 3.03 -14.75 -3.82
CA LEU A 76 4.47 -14.48 -3.94
C LEU A 76 5.33 -15.52 -3.23
N ALA A 77 4.77 -16.38 -2.38
CA ALA A 77 5.50 -17.41 -1.64
C ALA A 77 6.25 -18.38 -2.56
N ASP A 78 5.73 -18.64 -3.76
CA ASP A 78 6.30 -19.59 -4.71
C ASP A 78 7.52 -19.04 -5.48
N THR A 79 7.77 -17.73 -5.39
CA THR A 79 8.85 -17.08 -6.15
C THR A 79 10.20 -17.20 -5.43
N LEU A 80 11.31 -17.28 -6.15
CA LEU A 80 12.64 -17.41 -5.54
C LEU A 80 13.12 -16.10 -4.88
N LEU A 81 13.79 -16.18 -3.73
CA LEU A 81 14.31 -15.00 -3.01
C LEU A 81 15.23 -14.11 -3.86
N PRO A 82 16.20 -14.65 -4.63
CA PRO A 82 17.06 -13.83 -5.48
C PRO A 82 16.28 -13.01 -6.52
N VAL A 83 15.20 -13.57 -7.07
CA VAL A 83 14.34 -12.89 -8.05
C VAL A 83 13.67 -11.66 -7.42
N ARG A 84 13.14 -11.79 -6.21
CA ARG A 84 12.51 -10.67 -5.47
C ARG A 84 13.51 -9.58 -5.13
N VAL A 85 14.71 -9.96 -4.66
CA VAL A 85 15.76 -9.01 -4.31
C VAL A 85 16.25 -8.25 -5.54
N LEU A 86 16.46 -8.95 -6.67
CA LEU A 86 16.84 -8.31 -7.92
C LEU A 86 15.75 -7.35 -8.41
N ALA A 87 14.48 -7.76 -8.38
CA ALA A 87 13.37 -6.89 -8.76
C ALA A 87 13.23 -5.64 -7.86
N LEU A 88 13.51 -5.77 -6.56
CA LEU A 88 13.57 -4.62 -5.65
C LEU A 88 14.72 -3.68 -6.04
N ILE A 89 15.91 -4.22 -6.30
CA ILE A 89 17.10 -3.44 -6.68
C ILE A 89 16.87 -2.72 -8.01
N THR A 90 16.26 -3.37 -9.01
CA THR A 90 15.95 -2.72 -10.30
C THR A 90 14.98 -1.56 -10.12
N GLY A 91 13.96 -1.71 -9.27
CA GLY A 91 13.05 -0.62 -8.92
C GLY A 91 13.78 0.59 -8.34
N ILE A 92 14.67 0.36 -7.37
CA ILE A 92 15.48 1.41 -6.76
C ILE A 92 16.40 2.07 -7.80
N ALA A 93 17.06 1.29 -8.66
CA ALA A 93 17.93 1.83 -9.71
C ALA A 93 17.16 2.73 -10.69
N VAL A 94 15.97 2.29 -11.13
CA VAL A 94 15.12 3.07 -12.04
C VAL A 94 14.54 4.31 -11.35
N TYR A 95 14.26 4.27 -10.05
CA TYR A 95 13.83 5.46 -9.33
C TYR A 95 14.87 6.59 -9.41
N TRP A 96 16.15 6.26 -9.20
CA TRP A 96 17.24 7.23 -9.29
C TRP A 96 17.50 7.68 -10.73
N ALA A 97 17.51 6.76 -11.70
CA ALA A 97 17.71 7.10 -13.11
C ALA A 97 16.54 7.90 -13.71
N GLY A 98 15.31 7.59 -13.32
CA GLY A 98 14.06 8.18 -13.82
C GLY A 98 13.67 9.51 -13.17
N LYS A 99 14.65 10.26 -12.63
CA LYS A 99 14.42 11.56 -11.97
C LYS A 99 13.42 11.50 -10.80
N ARG A 100 13.49 10.45 -9.97
CA ARG A 100 12.62 10.24 -8.80
C ARG A 100 11.14 10.03 -9.15
N ASN A 101 10.85 9.51 -10.34
CA ASN A 101 9.48 9.14 -10.72
C ASN A 101 9.10 7.78 -10.12
N LEU A 102 8.21 7.81 -9.12
CA LEU A 102 7.71 6.61 -8.43
C LEU A 102 6.96 5.65 -9.36
N GLY A 103 6.22 6.18 -10.33
CA GLY A 103 5.46 5.36 -11.28
C GLY A 103 6.37 4.51 -12.15
N LEU A 104 7.42 5.13 -12.72
CA LEU A 104 8.40 4.44 -13.56
C LEU A 104 9.18 3.37 -12.77
N SER A 105 9.59 3.67 -11.54
CA SER A 105 10.30 2.70 -10.71
C SER A 105 9.45 1.50 -10.35
N VAL A 106 8.18 1.71 -9.99
CA VAL A 106 7.27 0.61 -9.64
C VAL A 106 6.98 -0.24 -10.88
N ALA A 107 6.70 0.39 -12.03
CA ALA A 107 6.48 -0.33 -13.28
C ALA A 107 7.70 -1.18 -13.69
N ALA A 108 8.92 -0.64 -13.52
CA ALA A 108 10.15 -1.37 -13.81
C ALA A 108 10.38 -2.52 -12.83
N ALA A 109 10.16 -2.31 -11.52
CA ALA A 109 10.32 -3.35 -10.50
C ALA A 109 9.35 -4.52 -10.75
N VAL A 110 8.09 -4.23 -11.07
CA VAL A 110 7.07 -5.24 -11.37
C VAL A 110 7.41 -5.99 -12.65
N THR A 111 7.80 -5.28 -13.70
CA THR A 111 8.21 -5.90 -14.97
C THR A 111 9.42 -6.81 -14.76
N ALA A 112 10.40 -6.38 -13.97
CA ALA A 112 11.57 -7.17 -13.62
C ALA A 112 11.20 -8.41 -12.79
N LEU A 113 10.29 -8.28 -11.82
CA LEU A 113 9.82 -9.41 -11.01
C LEU A 113 9.18 -10.47 -11.90
N ILE A 114 8.28 -10.05 -12.81
CA ILE A 114 7.58 -10.96 -13.71
C ILE A 114 8.55 -11.63 -14.69
N SER A 115 9.45 -10.86 -15.31
CA SER A 115 10.38 -11.39 -16.31
C SER A 115 11.40 -12.34 -15.70
N LEU A 116 11.99 -11.99 -14.55
CA LEU A 116 12.92 -12.88 -13.86
C LEU A 116 12.21 -14.12 -13.35
N ASN A 117 11.00 -13.99 -12.79
CA ASN A 117 10.27 -15.16 -12.33
C ASN A 117 9.99 -16.12 -13.49
N TRP A 118 9.64 -15.63 -14.68
CA TRP A 118 9.41 -16.48 -15.84
C TRP A 118 10.68 -17.18 -16.36
N LEU A 119 11.86 -16.55 -16.19
CA LEU A 119 13.15 -17.13 -16.59
C LEU A 119 13.68 -18.20 -15.61
N PHE A 120 13.30 -18.11 -14.34
CA PHE A 120 13.81 -18.98 -13.26
C PHE A 120 12.75 -19.94 -12.68
N ALA A 121 11.49 -19.85 -13.12
CA ALA A 121 10.42 -20.81 -12.81
C ALA A 121 10.49 -22.03 -13.74
#